data_AF-A0AAU2P260-F1
#
_entry.id   AF-A0AAU2P260-F1
#
_cell.length_a   1.000
_cell.length_b   1.000
_cell.length_c   1.000
_cell.angle_alpha   90.00
_cell.angle_beta   90.00
_cell.angle_gamma   90.00
#
_symmetry.space_group_name_H-M   'P 1'
#
loop_
_entity.id
_entity.type
_entity.pdbx_description
1 polymer ?
#
loop_
_entity_poly.entity_id
_entity_poly.type
_entity_poly.pdbx_seq_one_letter_code
_entity_poly.pdbx_strand_id
1 'polypeptide(L)'
;MARRGGCVLNGCLTVLVIALVVVCGVWVWIATAPGRYEDQARDDMEDAVAASKDRLTQAAADGTLLGTEIDRSVRSMNKAVPYVRRDGQHVTVTAELMGLGPSLFVGGTQVTGCYRFEVDRRSVSADEVSRERCRDLPVQRFRKPAEVAADVVVELRSALDRGGLTEVQGAQVWETVGVEVEDQEVAAGRLTALVWLSAEDGGDEVCYEFRATEKPRNVTADKLKTDGCHRIQREQDARAEADRAAQLDASAEAVERRLDGAVSDGALTDAELKRALALPRTDSMGQPDADDPVAVPVGTERSRTEVTVVAEVRPLDHAWLEGCYEFRADLRKQSVTRRATGTECLYQNQ
;
A
#
# COMPACT_ATOMS: atom_id res chain seq x y z
N MET A 1 68.22 43.29 -15.28
CA MET A 1 67.56 42.08 -15.80
C MET A 1 67.02 41.27 -14.64
N ALA A 2 65.75 41.50 -14.27
CA ALA A 2 65.10 40.80 -13.18
C ALA A 2 64.50 39.49 -13.70
N ARG A 3 65.11 38.34 -13.36
CA ARG A 3 64.52 37.02 -13.56
C ARG A 3 63.39 36.82 -12.53
N ARG A 4 62.20 37.35 -12.85
CA ARG A 4 60.94 36.97 -12.20
C ARG A 4 60.27 35.90 -13.06
N GLY A 5 60.38 34.63 -12.64
CA GLY A 5 59.75 33.51 -13.33
C GLY A 5 60.26 32.20 -12.79
N GLY A 6 59.81 31.80 -11.60
CA GLY A 6 60.28 30.55 -10.98
C GLY A 6 59.43 29.98 -9.85
N CYS A 7 58.53 30.73 -9.21
CA CYS A 7 57.72 30.22 -8.10
C CYS A 7 56.37 29.60 -8.53
N VAL A 8 55.76 30.04 -9.64
CA VAL A 8 54.45 29.53 -10.06
C VAL A 8 54.55 28.13 -10.71
N LEU A 9 55.68 27.84 -11.38
CA LEU A 9 55.92 26.56 -12.06
C LEU A 9 56.17 25.41 -11.08
N ASN A 10 56.93 25.62 -10.01
CA ASN A 10 57.20 24.57 -9.00
C ASN A 10 55.96 24.24 -8.16
N GLY A 11 55.15 25.25 -7.80
CA GLY A 11 53.90 25.00 -7.06
C GLY A 11 52.89 24.21 -7.87
N CYS A 12 52.69 24.58 -9.14
CA CYS A 12 51.75 23.88 -10.03
C CYS A 12 52.20 22.44 -10.31
N LEU A 13 53.49 22.22 -10.53
CA LEU A 13 54.03 20.87 -10.75
C LEU A 13 53.89 19.98 -9.50
N THR A 14 54.06 20.55 -8.31
CA THR A 14 53.87 19.81 -7.05
C THR A 14 52.42 19.37 -6.87
N VAL A 15 51.46 20.26 -7.15
CA VAL A 15 50.03 19.92 -7.08
C VAL A 15 49.66 18.84 -8.10
N LEU A 16 50.20 18.92 -9.33
CA LEU A 16 49.96 17.90 -10.36
C LEU A 16 50.54 16.54 -9.98
N VAL A 17 51.73 16.51 -9.39
CA VAL A 17 52.35 15.25 -8.93
C VAL A 17 51.54 14.66 -7.77
N ILE A 18 51.12 15.47 -6.79
CA ILE A 18 50.28 14.99 -5.69
C ILE A 18 48.95 14.47 -6.22
N ALA A 19 48.28 15.20 -7.11
CA ALA A 19 47.04 14.77 -7.74
C ALA A 19 47.22 13.44 -8.50
N LEU A 20 48.31 13.29 -9.25
CA LEU A 20 48.63 12.05 -9.95
C LEU A 20 48.85 10.89 -8.97
N VAL A 21 49.59 11.09 -7.88
CA VAL A 21 49.82 10.07 -6.85
C VAL A 21 48.51 9.65 -6.19
N VAL A 22 47.62 10.60 -5.88
CA VAL A 22 46.29 10.31 -5.34
C VAL A 22 45.47 9.52 -6.34
N VAL A 23 45.43 9.93 -7.61
CA VAL A 23 44.69 9.21 -8.66
C VAL A 23 45.26 7.80 -8.86
N CYS A 24 46.58 7.62 -8.93
CA CYS A 24 47.21 6.30 -9.04
C CYS A 24 46.98 5.45 -7.79
N GLY A 25 47.04 6.04 -6.59
CA GLY A 25 46.76 5.34 -5.33
C GLY A 25 45.32 4.86 -5.26
N VAL A 26 44.36 5.72 -5.61
CA VAL A 26 42.94 5.36 -5.75
C VAL A 26 42.75 4.30 -6.84
N TRP A 27 43.43 4.42 -7.98
CA TRP A 27 43.34 3.46 -9.07
C TRP A 27 43.86 2.07 -8.68
N VAL A 28 45.01 1.99 -7.99
CA VAL A 28 45.56 0.72 -7.47
C VAL A 28 44.67 0.15 -6.38
N TRP A 29 44.11 1.00 -5.50
CA TRP A 29 43.15 0.56 -4.49
C TRP A 29 41.89 -0.01 -5.14
N ILE A 30 41.32 0.64 -6.16
CA ILE A 30 40.20 0.14 -6.96
C ILE A 30 40.58 -1.15 -7.71
N ALA A 31 41.79 -1.24 -8.27
CA ALA A 31 42.24 -2.40 -9.04
C ALA A 31 42.55 -3.64 -8.16
N THR A 32 42.86 -3.44 -6.88
CA THR A 32 43.10 -4.51 -5.89
C THR A 32 41.89 -4.81 -5.01
N ALA A 33 40.85 -3.98 -5.08
CA ALA A 33 39.56 -4.22 -4.44
C ALA A 33 38.71 -5.39 -4.98
N PRO A 34 38.87 -5.93 -6.23
CA PRO A 34 37.95 -6.95 -6.75
C PRO A 34 37.87 -8.19 -5.84
N GLY A 35 39.02 -8.69 -5.37
CA GLY A 35 39.05 -9.83 -4.46
C GLY A 35 38.37 -9.54 -3.11
N ARG A 36 38.53 -8.32 -2.58
CA ARG A 36 37.90 -7.93 -1.30
C ARG A 36 36.38 -7.84 -1.41
N TYR A 37 35.86 -7.34 -2.53
CA TYR A 37 34.42 -7.24 -2.73
C TYR A 37 33.79 -8.60 -3.01
N GLU A 38 34.49 -9.50 -3.70
CA GLU A 38 34.05 -10.89 -3.87
C GLU A 38 34.07 -11.66 -2.55
N ASP A 39 35.12 -11.51 -1.75
CA ASP A 39 35.21 -12.14 -0.43
C ASP A 39 34.08 -11.63 0.49
N GLN A 40 33.84 -10.32 0.52
CA GLN A 40 32.74 -9.76 1.30
C GLN A 40 31.35 -10.19 0.80
N ALA A 41 31.17 -10.31 -0.52
CA ALA A 41 29.94 -10.87 -1.08
C ALA A 41 29.78 -12.36 -0.73
N ARG A 42 30.88 -13.11 -0.60
CA ARG A 42 30.84 -14.50 -0.13
C ARG A 42 30.50 -14.58 1.36
N ASP A 43 31.09 -13.72 2.19
CA ASP A 43 30.76 -13.64 3.63
C ASP A 43 29.27 -13.32 3.83
N ASP A 44 28.73 -12.32 3.11
CA ASP A 44 27.30 -11.97 3.15
C ASP A 44 26.40 -13.14 2.70
N MET A 45 26.84 -13.91 1.69
CA MET A 45 26.14 -15.12 1.26
C MET A 45 26.17 -16.21 2.34
N GLU A 46 27.31 -16.43 3.00
CA GLU A 46 27.45 -17.40 4.10
C GLU A 46 26.58 -17.01 5.30
N ASP A 47 26.51 -15.72 5.64
CA ASP A 47 25.61 -15.18 6.65
C ASP A 47 24.14 -15.40 6.27
N ALA A 48 23.77 -15.22 5.00
CA ALA A 48 22.43 -15.50 4.51
C ALA A 48 22.05 -16.99 4.59
N VAL A 49 23.01 -17.89 4.33
CA VAL A 49 22.84 -19.35 4.51
C VAL A 49 22.63 -19.68 5.97
N ALA A 50 23.46 -19.14 6.87
CA ALA A 50 23.35 -19.36 8.31
C ALA A 50 22.00 -18.84 8.84
N ALA A 51 21.60 -17.64 8.45
CA ALA A 51 20.30 -17.08 8.81
C ALA A 51 19.12 -17.93 8.30
N SER A 52 19.22 -18.44 7.07
CA SER A 52 18.18 -19.32 6.50
C SER A 52 18.08 -20.64 7.27
N LYS A 53 19.22 -21.23 7.63
CA LYS A 53 19.31 -22.43 8.47
C LYS A 53 18.69 -22.21 9.85
N ASP A 54 18.98 -21.09 10.50
CA ASP A 54 18.44 -20.75 11.82
C ASP A 54 16.92 -20.55 11.77
N ARG A 55 16.41 -19.84 10.76
CA ARG A 55 14.96 -19.66 10.55
C ARG A 55 14.24 -20.98 10.28
N LEU A 56 14.80 -21.83 9.41
CA LEU A 56 14.26 -23.17 9.16
C LEU A 56 14.26 -24.03 10.43
N THR A 57 15.29 -23.91 11.27
CA THR A 57 15.37 -24.62 12.56
C THR A 57 14.27 -24.15 13.51
N GLN A 58 14.03 -22.84 13.58
CA GLN A 58 12.96 -22.26 14.40
C GLN A 58 11.58 -22.65 13.88
N ALA A 59 11.34 -22.60 12.57
CA ALA A 59 10.09 -23.01 11.96
C ALA A 59 9.80 -24.51 12.16
N ALA A 60 10.83 -25.35 12.08
CA ALA A 60 10.68 -26.79 12.31
C ALA A 60 10.54 -27.18 13.80
N ALA A 61 10.62 -26.22 14.75
CA ALA A 61 10.72 -26.53 16.18
C ALA A 61 9.49 -27.24 16.76
N ASP A 62 8.31 -26.99 16.20
CA ASP A 62 7.05 -27.65 16.58
C ASP A 62 6.85 -29.02 15.90
N GLY A 63 7.78 -29.40 15.03
CA GLY A 63 7.78 -30.65 14.28
C GLY A 63 6.97 -30.63 12.98
N THR A 64 6.41 -29.49 12.57
CA THR A 64 5.66 -29.33 11.32
C THR A 64 6.16 -28.11 10.57
N LEU A 65 6.99 -28.33 9.56
CA LEU A 65 7.45 -27.24 8.70
C LEU A 65 6.44 -26.96 7.58
N LEU A 66 5.73 -25.84 7.62
CA LEU A 66 4.78 -25.40 6.58
C LEU A 66 5.52 -24.86 5.36
N GLY A 67 4.85 -24.82 4.20
CA GLY A 67 5.49 -24.27 3.01
C GLY A 67 5.68 -22.76 3.09
N THR A 68 4.75 -22.04 3.71
CA THR A 68 4.82 -20.58 3.92
C THR A 68 6.00 -20.21 4.81
N GLU A 69 6.30 -21.04 5.82
CA GLU A 69 7.48 -20.89 6.67
C GLU A 69 8.78 -21.12 5.90
N ILE A 70 8.82 -22.10 4.99
CA ILE A 70 9.98 -22.33 4.10
C ILE A 70 10.21 -21.12 3.21
N ASP A 71 9.14 -20.62 2.57
CA ASP A 71 9.19 -19.48 1.65
C ASP A 71 9.72 -18.22 2.36
N ARG A 72 9.38 -18.01 3.63
CA ARG A 72 9.91 -16.90 4.44
C ARG A 72 11.32 -17.15 4.98
N SER A 73 11.65 -18.40 5.29
CA SER A 73 12.95 -18.75 5.88
C SER A 73 14.07 -18.62 4.86
N VAL A 74 13.80 -18.97 3.61
CA VAL A 74 14.78 -19.00 2.52
C VAL A 74 14.47 -17.89 1.51
N ARG A 75 14.80 -16.64 1.89
CA ARG A 75 14.60 -15.47 1.02
C ARG A 75 15.72 -15.37 -0.03
N SER A 76 15.38 -15.54 -1.30
CA SER A 76 16.23 -15.15 -2.43
C SER A 76 15.92 -13.72 -2.87
N MET A 77 16.94 -12.88 -3.08
CA MET A 77 16.76 -11.50 -3.55
C MET A 77 16.02 -11.39 -4.89
N ASN A 78 16.09 -12.43 -5.73
CA ASN A 78 15.42 -12.48 -7.02
C ASN A 78 14.00 -13.06 -6.96
N LYS A 79 13.40 -13.15 -5.76
CA LYS A 79 12.09 -13.79 -5.53
C LYS A 79 12.02 -15.23 -6.06
N ALA A 80 13.17 -15.90 -6.22
CA ALA A 80 13.20 -17.29 -6.64
C ALA A 80 12.63 -18.16 -5.51
N VAL A 81 11.56 -18.90 -5.83
CA VAL A 81 10.90 -19.81 -4.89
C VAL A 81 11.82 -21.03 -4.68
N PRO A 82 12.07 -21.46 -3.43
CA PRO A 82 12.95 -22.59 -3.15
C PRO A 82 12.34 -23.90 -3.68
N TYR A 83 13.19 -24.83 -4.14
CA TYR A 83 12.75 -26.18 -4.50
C TYR A 83 12.58 -27.04 -3.25
N VAL A 84 11.33 -27.44 -2.99
CA VAL A 84 10.99 -28.25 -1.81
C VAL A 84 10.63 -29.68 -2.21
N ARG A 85 11.30 -30.66 -1.60
CA ARG A 85 10.95 -32.08 -1.65
C ARG A 85 10.64 -32.57 -0.24
N ARG A 86 9.45 -33.16 -0.07
CA ARG A 86 9.02 -33.76 1.20
C ARG A 86 9.06 -35.28 1.11
N ASP A 87 9.64 -35.93 2.10
CA ASP A 87 9.73 -37.38 2.23
C ASP A 87 9.39 -37.77 3.67
N GLY A 88 8.09 -37.96 3.91
CA GLY A 88 7.56 -38.10 5.26
C GLY A 88 7.84 -36.85 6.11
N GLN A 89 8.67 -37.00 7.14
CA GLN A 89 9.06 -35.91 8.05
C GLN A 89 10.40 -35.26 7.69
N HIS A 90 11.07 -35.77 6.66
CA HIS A 90 12.28 -35.17 6.13
C HIS A 90 11.90 -34.19 5.02
N VAL A 91 12.37 -32.95 5.12
CA VAL A 91 12.14 -31.92 4.10
C VAL A 91 13.48 -31.47 3.54
N THR A 92 13.67 -31.65 2.24
CA THR A 92 14.82 -31.10 1.52
C THR A 92 14.41 -29.79 0.85
N VAL A 93 15.08 -28.70 1.18
CA VAL A 93 14.86 -27.39 0.57
C VAL A 93 16.12 -26.99 -0.19
N THR A 94 16.04 -26.77 -1.50
CA THR A 94 17.18 -26.34 -2.30
C THR A 94 16.91 -24.94 -2.86
N ALA A 95 17.82 -24.00 -2.65
CA ALA A 95 17.64 -22.62 -3.08
C ALA A 95 18.94 -21.97 -3.53
N GLU A 96 18.82 -21.03 -4.47
CA GLU A 96 19.90 -20.12 -4.82
C GLU A 96 19.88 -18.91 -3.89
N LEU A 97 20.98 -18.73 -3.16
CA LEU A 97 21.23 -17.61 -2.28
C LEU A 97 22.27 -16.69 -2.92
N MET A 98 22.16 -15.40 -2.59
CA MET A 98 23.02 -14.36 -3.13
C MET A 98 23.57 -13.54 -1.97
N GLY A 99 24.86 -13.24 -2.01
CA GLY A 99 25.47 -12.23 -1.18
C GLY A 99 25.88 -11.01 -1.99
N LEU A 100 25.82 -9.84 -1.36
CA LEU A 100 26.13 -8.54 -1.95
C LEU A 100 27.39 -7.95 -1.34
N GLY A 101 28.40 -7.73 -2.18
CA GLY A 101 29.56 -6.93 -1.83
C GLY A 101 29.27 -5.43 -2.03
N PRO A 102 29.96 -4.55 -1.29
CA PRO A 102 29.85 -3.11 -1.52
C PRO A 102 30.31 -2.76 -2.93
N SER A 103 29.67 -1.76 -3.53
CA SER A 103 30.08 -1.20 -4.81
C SER A 103 30.15 0.31 -4.77
N LEU A 104 31.21 0.83 -5.40
CA LEU A 104 31.41 2.26 -5.63
C LEU A 104 30.72 2.75 -6.93
N PHE A 105 30.16 1.85 -7.75
CA PHE A 105 29.50 2.15 -9.03
C PHE A 105 28.13 1.45 -9.16
N VAL A 106 27.35 1.80 -10.18
CA VAL A 106 26.05 1.15 -10.46
C VAL A 106 26.30 -0.31 -10.86
N GLY A 107 26.00 -1.26 -9.97
CA GLY A 107 26.21 -2.70 -10.14
C GLY A 107 27.11 -3.27 -9.04
N GLY A 108 26.49 -3.76 -7.96
CA GLY A 108 27.16 -4.48 -6.86
C GLY A 108 27.99 -5.68 -7.34
N THR A 109 29.07 -6.02 -6.64
CA THR A 109 29.64 -7.37 -6.76
C THR A 109 28.64 -8.35 -6.16
N GLN A 110 28.21 -9.33 -6.93
CA GLN A 110 27.24 -10.33 -6.49
C GLN A 110 27.88 -11.71 -6.58
N VAL A 111 27.76 -12.48 -5.50
CA VAL A 111 28.13 -13.90 -5.49
C VAL A 111 26.84 -14.70 -5.28
N THR A 112 26.62 -15.71 -6.12
CA THR A 112 25.53 -16.66 -5.92
C THR A 112 26.05 -18.07 -5.67
N GLY A 113 25.36 -18.76 -4.77
CA GLY A 113 25.61 -20.14 -4.38
C GLY A 113 24.29 -20.88 -4.23
N CYS A 114 24.30 -22.17 -4.55
CA CYS A 114 23.12 -23.01 -4.41
C CYS A 114 23.29 -23.90 -3.18
N TYR A 115 22.31 -23.90 -2.31
CA TYR A 115 22.38 -24.61 -1.03
C TYR A 115 21.19 -25.53 -0.87
N ARG A 116 21.47 -26.72 -0.34
CA ARG A 116 20.49 -27.71 0.06
C ARG A 116 20.43 -27.73 1.57
N PHE A 117 19.26 -27.41 2.11
CA PHE A 117 18.91 -27.53 3.50
C PHE A 117 18.17 -28.85 3.71
N GLU A 118 18.71 -29.72 4.55
CA GLU A 118 18.04 -30.95 4.95
C GLU A 118 17.45 -30.73 6.34
N VAL A 119 16.12 -30.67 6.40
CA VAL A 119 15.37 -30.47 7.62
C VAL A 119 14.83 -31.82 8.09
N ASP A 120 15.40 -32.29 9.20
CA ASP A 120 14.82 -33.33 10.03
C ASP A 120 14.07 -32.69 11.20
N ARG A 121 13.28 -33.49 11.94
CA ARG A 121 12.34 -33.04 12.99
C ARG A 121 12.81 -31.87 13.87
N ARG A 122 14.11 -31.75 14.19
CA ARG A 122 14.68 -30.68 15.02
C ARG A 122 16.09 -30.26 14.60
N SER A 123 16.54 -30.64 13.43
CA SER A 123 17.89 -30.34 12.96
C SER A 123 17.86 -29.96 11.51
N VAL A 124 18.55 -28.88 11.19
CA VAL A 124 18.75 -28.43 9.82
C VAL A 124 20.24 -28.52 9.53
N SER A 125 20.63 -29.27 8.50
CA SER A 125 21.94 -29.14 7.87
C SER A 125 21.84 -28.28 6.63
N ALA A 126 22.95 -27.68 6.22
CA ALA A 126 23.04 -26.89 5.01
C ALA A 126 24.32 -27.29 4.27
N ASP A 127 24.18 -27.71 3.03
CA ASP A 127 25.30 -28.11 2.17
C ASP A 127 25.24 -27.35 0.86
N GLU A 128 26.37 -26.82 0.41
CA GLU A 128 26.48 -26.24 -0.93
C GLU A 128 26.34 -27.36 -1.98
N VAL A 129 25.56 -27.10 -3.02
CA VAL A 129 25.39 -28.00 -4.17
C VAL A 129 25.95 -27.35 -5.42
N SER A 130 26.40 -28.19 -6.37
CA SER A 130 26.98 -27.68 -7.61
C SER A 130 25.95 -26.88 -8.41
N ARG A 131 26.43 -25.86 -9.14
CA ARG A 131 25.57 -24.99 -9.96
C ARG A 131 24.82 -25.79 -11.03
N GLU A 132 25.43 -26.84 -11.59
CA GLU A 132 24.77 -27.73 -12.55
C GLU A 132 23.54 -28.39 -11.93
N ARG A 133 23.70 -28.93 -10.71
CA ARG A 133 22.60 -29.58 -9.98
C ARG A 133 21.47 -28.62 -9.65
N CYS A 134 21.80 -27.34 -9.42
CA CYS A 134 20.83 -26.29 -9.19
C CYS A 134 20.06 -25.92 -10.48
N ARG A 135 20.75 -25.85 -11.62
CA ARG A 135 20.15 -25.57 -12.94
C ARG A 135 19.24 -26.70 -13.43
N ASP A 136 19.54 -27.94 -13.03
CA ASP A 136 18.72 -29.11 -13.35
C ASP A 136 17.46 -29.21 -12.46
N LEU A 137 17.29 -28.32 -11.46
CA LEU A 137 16.05 -28.28 -10.69
C LEU A 137 14.89 -27.85 -11.59
N PRO A 138 13.69 -28.43 -11.40
CA PRO A 138 12.50 -27.92 -12.04
C PRO A 138 12.33 -26.44 -11.72
N VAL A 139 11.93 -25.64 -12.72
CA VAL A 139 11.54 -24.24 -12.50
C VAL A 139 10.42 -24.24 -11.47
N GLN A 140 10.74 -23.79 -10.26
CA GLN A 140 9.78 -23.67 -9.17
C GLN A 140 8.83 -22.54 -9.50
N ARG A 141 7.56 -22.91 -9.54
CA ARG A 141 6.44 -22.02 -9.72
C ARG A 141 5.84 -21.72 -8.34
N PHE A 142 5.09 -20.64 -8.19
CA PHE A 142 4.40 -20.38 -6.92
C PHE A 142 3.55 -21.57 -6.50
N ARG A 143 3.46 -21.85 -5.21
CA ARG A 143 2.58 -22.90 -4.72
C ARG A 143 1.13 -22.57 -5.07
N LYS A 144 0.29 -23.59 -5.21
CA LYS A 144 -1.13 -23.37 -5.54
C LYS A 144 -1.76 -22.50 -4.46
N PRO A 145 -2.55 -21.46 -4.81
CA PRO A 145 -3.18 -20.58 -3.83
C PRO A 145 -3.97 -21.32 -2.74
N ALA A 146 -4.57 -22.48 -3.05
CA ALA A 146 -5.29 -23.29 -2.06
C ALA A 146 -4.36 -23.92 -1.01
N GLU A 147 -3.14 -24.31 -1.39
CA GLU A 147 -2.12 -24.84 -0.47
C GLU A 147 -1.57 -23.72 0.43
N VAL A 148 -1.30 -22.54 -0.15
CA VAL A 148 -0.89 -21.35 0.61
C VAL A 148 -1.98 -20.93 1.59
N ALA A 149 -3.26 -20.92 1.17
CA ALA A 149 -4.38 -20.59 2.04
C ALA A 149 -4.53 -21.58 3.20
N ALA A 150 -4.29 -22.88 2.97
CA ALA A 150 -4.33 -23.89 4.03
C ALA A 150 -3.23 -23.64 5.08
N ASP A 151 -2.01 -23.34 4.63
CA ASP A 151 -0.90 -22.98 5.52
C ASP A 151 -1.20 -21.71 6.32
N VAL A 152 -1.73 -20.66 5.66
CA VAL A 152 -2.16 -19.41 6.32
C VAL A 152 -3.16 -19.72 7.42
N VAL A 153 -4.18 -20.55 7.17
CA VAL A 153 -5.15 -20.93 8.19
C VAL A 153 -4.48 -21.60 9.40
N VAL A 154 -3.50 -22.47 9.19
CA VAL A 154 -2.77 -23.13 10.28
C VAL A 154 -1.98 -22.11 11.10
N GLU A 155 -1.24 -21.23 10.44
CA GLU A 155 -0.44 -20.19 11.12
C GLU A 155 -1.31 -19.21 11.91
N LEU A 156 -2.43 -18.76 11.33
CA LEU A 156 -3.35 -17.85 12.01
C LEU A 156 -4.06 -18.52 13.19
N ARG A 157 -4.35 -19.83 13.14
CA ARG A 157 -4.85 -20.55 14.33
C ARG A 157 -3.83 -20.55 15.44
N SER A 158 -2.57 -20.85 15.10
CA SER A 158 -1.47 -20.83 16.07
C SER A 158 -1.30 -19.43 16.68
N ALA A 159 -1.36 -18.36 15.87
CA ALA A 159 -1.33 -16.98 16.33
C ALA A 159 -2.52 -16.63 17.25
N LEU A 160 -3.74 -17.00 16.84
CA LEU A 160 -4.96 -16.82 17.62
C LEU A 160 -4.87 -17.50 18.98
N ASP A 161 -4.27 -18.68 19.03
CA ASP A 161 -4.09 -19.45 20.27
C ASP A 161 -3.06 -18.82 21.21
N ARG A 162 -1.99 -18.21 20.68
CA ARG A 162 -0.95 -17.55 21.46
C ARG A 162 -1.40 -16.23 22.10
N GLY A 163 -2.14 -15.40 21.36
CA GLY A 163 -2.45 -14.04 21.85
C GLY A 163 -3.67 -13.36 21.25
N GLY A 164 -4.62 -14.14 20.71
CA GLY A 164 -5.88 -13.60 20.20
C GLY A 164 -5.71 -12.87 18.87
N LEU A 165 -6.67 -11.98 18.54
CA LEU A 165 -6.70 -11.33 17.22
C LEU A 165 -5.52 -10.38 16.97
N THR A 166 -4.89 -9.82 18.00
CA THR A 166 -3.71 -8.97 17.85
C THR A 166 -2.52 -9.75 17.27
N GLU A 167 -2.30 -10.99 17.73
CA GLU A 167 -1.27 -11.87 17.17
C GLU A 167 -1.61 -12.33 15.74
N VAL A 168 -2.89 -12.54 15.44
CA VAL A 168 -3.35 -12.84 14.06
C VAL A 168 -3.06 -11.65 13.14
N GLN A 169 -3.28 -10.43 13.62
CA GLN A 169 -3.06 -9.21 12.85
C GLN A 169 -1.58 -9.04 12.48
N GLY A 170 -0.68 -9.26 13.44
CA GLY A 170 0.78 -9.17 13.27
C GLY A 170 1.45 -10.48 12.82
N ALA A 171 0.70 -11.47 12.35
CA ALA A 171 1.27 -12.77 12.00
C ALA A 171 2.25 -12.67 10.83
N GLN A 172 3.41 -13.30 10.94
CA GLN A 172 4.45 -13.30 9.91
C GLN A 172 3.99 -13.89 8.57
N VAL A 173 2.90 -14.66 8.56
CA VAL A 173 2.37 -15.25 7.33
C VAL A 173 1.97 -14.20 6.29
N TRP A 174 1.62 -12.99 6.73
CA TRP A 174 1.32 -11.86 5.86
C TRP A 174 2.54 -11.33 5.10
N GLU A 175 3.76 -11.68 5.53
CA GLU A 175 5.02 -11.31 4.86
C GLU A 175 5.54 -12.41 3.92
N THR A 176 4.75 -13.46 3.69
CA THR A 176 5.11 -14.56 2.80
C THR A 176 5.06 -14.08 1.34
N VAL A 177 6.06 -14.46 0.54
CA VAL A 177 6.08 -14.11 -0.89
C VAL A 177 4.83 -14.70 -1.56
N GLY A 178 4.12 -13.86 -2.32
CA GLY A 178 2.87 -14.23 -2.99
C GLY A 178 1.64 -14.19 -2.10
N VAL A 179 1.74 -13.65 -0.88
CA VAL A 179 0.62 -13.27 -0.01
C VAL A 179 0.57 -11.76 0.06
N GLU A 180 -0.47 -11.14 -0.51
CA GLU A 180 -0.65 -9.69 -0.50
C GLU A 180 -1.96 -9.35 0.20
N VAL A 181 -1.87 -8.65 1.33
CA VAL A 181 -3.05 -8.23 2.11
C VAL A 181 -3.62 -6.96 1.48
N GLU A 182 -4.78 -7.08 0.86
CA GLU A 182 -5.52 -5.95 0.29
C GLU A 182 -6.14 -5.11 1.42
N ASP A 183 -6.80 -5.77 2.36
CA ASP A 183 -7.45 -5.12 3.49
C ASP A 183 -7.55 -6.05 4.70
N GLN A 184 -7.63 -5.45 5.89
CA GLN A 184 -7.78 -6.15 7.15
C GLN A 184 -8.61 -5.32 8.12
N GLU A 185 -9.70 -5.91 8.61
CA GLU A 185 -10.61 -5.30 9.57
C GLU A 185 -10.70 -6.15 10.84
N VAL A 186 -10.65 -5.50 12.00
CA VAL A 186 -10.94 -6.12 13.30
C VAL A 186 -12.21 -5.48 13.87
N ALA A 187 -13.30 -6.25 13.88
CA ALA A 187 -14.60 -5.78 14.36
C ALA A 187 -15.32 -6.88 15.15
N ALA A 188 -15.91 -6.49 16.28
CA ALA A 188 -16.78 -7.36 17.09
C ALA A 188 -16.17 -8.74 17.45
N GLY A 189 -14.88 -8.79 17.80
CA GLY A 189 -14.20 -10.05 18.17
C GLY A 189 -13.91 -10.98 17.00
N ARG A 190 -13.85 -10.42 15.78
CA ARG A 190 -13.48 -11.10 14.54
C ARG A 190 -12.47 -10.25 13.77
N LEU A 191 -11.45 -10.90 13.23
CA LEU A 191 -10.57 -10.35 12.21
C LEU A 191 -10.98 -10.91 10.85
N THR A 192 -11.13 -10.05 9.86
CA THR A 192 -11.33 -10.41 8.45
C THR A 192 -10.19 -9.83 7.64
N ALA A 193 -9.49 -10.66 6.89
CA ALA A 193 -8.44 -10.22 5.96
C ALA A 193 -8.82 -10.64 4.53
N LEU A 194 -8.77 -9.68 3.61
CA LEU A 194 -8.91 -9.92 2.17
C LEU A 194 -7.51 -9.95 1.58
N VAL A 195 -7.18 -11.06 0.93
CA VAL A 195 -5.79 -11.38 0.59
C VAL A 195 -5.73 -11.94 -0.82
N TRP A 196 -4.84 -11.37 -1.64
CA TRP A 196 -4.45 -11.88 -2.93
C TRP A 196 -3.35 -12.92 -2.77
N LEU A 197 -3.57 -14.10 -3.36
CA LEU A 197 -2.59 -15.17 -3.41
C LEU A 197 -2.12 -15.37 -4.85
N SER A 198 -0.81 -15.21 -5.09
CA SER A 198 -0.21 -15.37 -6.42
C SER A 198 -0.31 -16.82 -6.91
N ALA A 199 -0.62 -17.01 -8.19
CA ALA A 199 -0.76 -18.33 -8.80
C ALA A 199 0.56 -18.84 -9.42
N GLU A 200 0.67 -20.17 -9.52
CA GLU A 200 1.82 -20.96 -10.00
C GLU A 200 2.44 -20.39 -11.30
N ASP A 201 1.62 -19.97 -12.27
CA ASP A 201 2.11 -19.63 -13.62
C ASP A 201 2.37 -18.13 -13.85
N GLY A 202 2.40 -17.31 -12.78
CA GLY A 202 2.29 -15.86 -12.92
C GLY A 202 0.93 -15.43 -13.52
N GLY A 203 -0.06 -16.32 -13.43
CA GLY A 203 -1.44 -16.06 -13.81
C GLY A 203 -2.18 -15.24 -12.76
N ASP A 204 -3.49 -15.06 -13.00
CA ASP A 204 -4.35 -14.22 -12.18
C ASP A 204 -4.28 -14.58 -10.68
N GLU A 205 -4.10 -13.55 -9.86
CA GLU A 205 -4.14 -13.66 -8.41
C GLU A 205 -5.51 -14.14 -7.95
N VAL A 206 -5.52 -14.99 -6.93
CA VAL A 206 -6.75 -15.54 -6.38
C VAL A 206 -7.06 -14.87 -5.06
N CYS A 207 -8.22 -14.22 -5.00
CA CYS A 207 -8.70 -13.60 -3.78
C CYS A 207 -9.19 -14.64 -2.77
N TYR A 208 -8.75 -14.50 -1.52
CA TYR A 208 -9.25 -15.24 -0.37
C TYR A 208 -9.70 -14.28 0.74
N GLU A 209 -10.73 -14.69 1.46
CA GLU A 209 -11.15 -14.08 2.71
C GLU A 209 -10.75 -14.99 3.87
N PHE A 210 -9.83 -14.53 4.70
CA PHE A 210 -9.45 -15.18 5.94
C PHE A 210 -10.25 -14.58 7.09
N ARG A 211 -10.92 -15.43 7.87
CA ARG A 211 -11.68 -15.00 9.05
C ARG A 211 -11.13 -15.68 10.28
N ALA A 212 -10.74 -14.90 11.28
CA ALA A 212 -10.40 -15.39 12.62
C ALA A 212 -11.42 -14.87 13.63
N THR A 213 -12.00 -15.75 14.44
CA THR A 213 -12.99 -15.40 15.49
C THR A 213 -12.48 -15.87 16.84
N GLU A 214 -12.65 -15.08 17.90
CA GLU A 214 -12.22 -15.50 19.25
C GLU A 214 -13.23 -16.39 19.96
N LYS A 215 -14.53 -16.25 19.66
CA LYS A 215 -15.62 -16.92 20.37
C LYS A 215 -16.73 -17.39 19.41
N PRO A 216 -16.78 -18.69 19.03
CA PRO A 216 -15.75 -19.71 19.31
C PRO A 216 -14.44 -19.42 18.57
N ARG A 217 -13.32 -19.89 19.14
CA ARG A 217 -12.01 -19.81 18.47
C ARG A 217 -12.07 -20.59 17.17
N ASN A 218 -11.88 -19.91 16.06
CA ASN A 218 -11.89 -20.53 14.74
C ASN A 218 -11.14 -19.66 13.73
N VAL A 219 -10.58 -20.32 12.71
CA VAL A 219 -10.03 -19.66 11.53
C VAL A 219 -10.50 -20.39 10.27
N THR A 220 -11.04 -19.64 9.33
CA THR A 220 -11.50 -20.13 8.02
C THR A 220 -10.87 -19.34 6.88
N ALA A 221 -10.82 -19.95 5.70
CA ALA A 221 -10.44 -19.31 4.46
C ALA A 221 -11.47 -19.64 3.38
N ASP A 222 -12.06 -18.60 2.79
CA ASP A 222 -13.05 -18.72 1.73
C ASP A 222 -12.47 -18.11 0.44
N LYS A 223 -12.41 -18.91 -0.63
CA LYS A 223 -12.04 -18.38 -1.94
C LYS A 223 -13.14 -17.45 -2.44
N LEU A 224 -12.78 -16.22 -2.79
CA LEU A 224 -13.70 -15.24 -3.36
C LEU A 224 -13.57 -15.18 -4.88
N LYS A 225 -14.53 -14.48 -5.49
CA LYS A 225 -14.38 -13.97 -6.86
C LYS A 225 -13.40 -12.80 -6.84
N THR A 226 -12.81 -12.48 -7.99
CA THR A 226 -11.81 -11.40 -8.14
C THR A 226 -12.32 -10.05 -7.61
N ASP A 227 -13.58 -9.70 -7.86
CA ASP A 227 -14.19 -8.47 -7.34
C ASP A 227 -14.40 -8.45 -5.82
N GLY A 228 -14.26 -9.61 -5.16
CA GLY A 228 -14.45 -9.78 -3.73
C GLY A 228 -13.36 -9.12 -2.87
N CYS A 229 -12.12 -9.00 -3.37
CA CYS A 229 -11.01 -8.44 -2.59
C CYS A 229 -11.13 -6.94 -2.36
N HIS A 230 -11.76 -6.20 -3.28
CA HIS A 230 -12.06 -4.78 -3.08
C HIS A 230 -13.42 -4.54 -2.39
N ARG A 231 -14.04 -5.55 -1.76
CA ARG A 231 -15.35 -5.38 -1.12
C ARG A 231 -15.30 -4.33 -0.01
N ILE A 232 -14.32 -4.42 0.89
CA ILE A 232 -14.23 -3.50 2.03
C ILE A 232 -13.94 -2.08 1.55
N GLN A 233 -13.00 -1.91 0.61
CA GLN A 233 -12.75 -0.61 -0.03
C GLN A 233 -14.03 -0.03 -0.65
N ARG A 234 -14.80 -0.82 -1.42
CA ARG A 234 -16.08 -0.36 -1.99
C ARG A 234 -17.10 0.06 -0.92
N GLU A 235 -17.17 -0.67 0.20
CA GLU A 235 -18.05 -0.30 1.31
C GLU A 235 -17.58 1.00 1.99
N GLN A 236 -16.27 1.20 2.15
CA GLN A 236 -15.71 2.43 2.68
C GLN A 236 -15.95 3.61 1.74
N ASP A 237 -15.71 3.43 0.44
CA ASP A 237 -15.96 4.43 -0.60
C ASP A 237 -17.45 4.80 -0.65
N ALA A 238 -18.34 3.81 -0.58
CA ALA A 238 -19.79 4.04 -0.55
C ALA A 238 -20.23 4.78 0.72
N ARG A 239 -19.66 4.46 1.89
CA ARG A 239 -19.92 5.21 3.14
C ARG A 239 -19.40 6.64 3.03
N ALA A 240 -18.18 6.82 2.54
CA ALA A 240 -17.60 8.14 2.32
C ALA A 240 -18.41 8.95 1.30
N GLU A 241 -18.92 8.33 0.23
CA GLU A 241 -19.83 8.98 -0.71
C GLU A 241 -21.17 9.37 -0.06
N ALA A 242 -21.76 8.48 0.75
CA ALA A 242 -22.99 8.79 1.48
C ALA A 242 -22.80 9.92 2.50
N ASP A 243 -21.68 9.94 3.23
CA ASP A 243 -21.34 11.00 4.18
C ASP A 243 -21.13 12.33 3.46
N ARG A 244 -20.43 12.32 2.31
CA ARG A 244 -20.27 13.50 1.45
C ARG A 244 -21.62 14.02 0.95
N ALA A 245 -22.49 13.14 0.49
CA ALA A 245 -23.84 13.49 0.04
C ALA A 245 -24.68 14.11 1.18
N ALA A 246 -24.59 13.55 2.39
CA ALA A 246 -25.28 14.07 3.57
C ALA A 246 -24.80 15.48 3.98
N GLN A 247 -23.48 15.73 3.91
CA GLN A 247 -22.91 17.06 4.18
C GLN A 247 -23.38 18.12 3.17
N LEU A 248 -23.45 17.74 1.89
CA LEU A 248 -23.98 18.61 0.83
C LEU A 248 -25.48 18.88 1.03
N ASP A 249 -26.27 17.85 1.36
CA ASP A 249 -27.71 18.00 1.58
C ASP A 249 -28.02 18.88 2.80
N ALA A 250 -27.25 18.75 3.88
CA ALA A 250 -27.36 19.62 5.05
C ALA A 250 -27.07 21.10 4.72
N SER A 251 -26.11 21.33 3.83
CA SER A 251 -25.76 22.68 3.37
C SER A 251 -26.83 23.25 2.44
N ALA A 252 -27.36 22.44 1.53
CA ALA A 252 -28.50 22.80 0.68
C ALA A 252 -29.77 23.08 1.52
N GLU A 253 -30.03 22.30 2.57
CA GLU A 253 -31.13 22.55 3.50
C GLU A 253 -31.01 23.90 4.23
N ALA A 254 -29.79 24.31 4.59
CA ALA A 254 -29.56 25.61 5.19
C ALA A 254 -29.88 26.76 4.22
N VAL A 255 -29.57 26.58 2.93
CA VAL A 255 -29.91 27.52 1.86
C VAL A 255 -31.43 27.55 1.61
N GLU A 256 -32.08 26.39 1.53
CA GLU A 256 -33.54 26.26 1.37
C GLU A 256 -34.28 26.99 2.48
N ARG A 257 -33.91 26.77 3.75
CA ARG A 257 -34.52 27.47 4.89
C ARG A 257 -34.38 28.99 4.81
N ARG A 258 -33.26 29.50 4.29
CA ARG A 258 -33.07 30.95 4.07
C ARG A 258 -33.94 31.47 2.94
N LEU A 259 -34.05 30.73 1.84
CA LEU A 259 -34.92 31.09 0.72
C LEU A 259 -36.40 31.07 1.16
N ASP A 260 -36.80 30.09 1.95
CA ASP A 260 -38.17 29.95 2.47
C ASP A 260 -38.57 31.16 3.34
N GLY A 261 -37.65 31.64 4.19
CA GLY A 261 -37.82 32.88 4.94
C GLY A 261 -38.02 34.11 4.03
N ALA A 262 -37.16 34.28 3.02
CA ALA A 262 -37.24 35.40 2.06
C ALA A 262 -38.54 35.38 1.22
N VAL A 263 -39.01 34.19 0.86
CA VAL A 263 -40.28 34.01 0.14
C VAL A 263 -41.48 34.32 1.05
N SER A 264 -41.44 33.89 2.31
CA SER A 264 -42.50 34.14 3.30
C SER A 264 -42.68 35.63 3.56
N ASP A 265 -41.59 36.40 3.55
CA ASP A 265 -41.60 37.86 3.68
C ASP A 265 -42.07 38.58 2.40
N GLY A 266 -42.37 37.83 1.33
CA GLY A 266 -42.87 38.35 0.05
C GLY A 266 -41.81 39.09 -0.77
N ALA A 267 -40.53 38.91 -0.43
CA ALA A 267 -39.47 39.82 -0.82
C ALA A 267 -38.35 39.18 -1.65
N LEU A 268 -38.55 37.97 -2.21
CA LEU A 268 -37.57 37.24 -3.03
C LEU A 268 -37.17 38.00 -4.32
N THR A 269 -36.44 39.08 -4.14
CA THR A 269 -35.76 39.93 -5.11
C THR A 269 -34.38 39.34 -5.38
N ASP A 270 -33.69 39.85 -6.39
CA ASP A 270 -32.36 39.33 -6.72
C ASP A 270 -31.34 39.60 -5.59
N ALA A 271 -31.54 40.68 -4.82
CA ALA A 271 -30.72 40.98 -3.64
C ALA A 271 -30.98 39.99 -2.50
N GLU A 272 -32.23 39.62 -2.26
CA GLU A 272 -32.56 38.61 -1.25
C GLU A 272 -32.12 37.22 -1.67
N LEU A 273 -32.29 36.88 -2.95
CA LEU A 273 -31.79 35.63 -3.50
C LEU A 273 -30.27 35.52 -3.31
N LYS A 274 -29.53 36.56 -3.67
CA LYS A 274 -28.07 36.61 -3.46
C LYS A 274 -27.71 36.46 -1.98
N ARG A 275 -28.44 37.11 -1.07
CA ARG A 275 -28.21 37.01 0.37
C ARG A 275 -28.51 35.61 0.93
N ALA A 276 -29.57 34.98 0.45
CA ALA A 276 -29.95 33.63 0.87
C ALA A 276 -28.89 32.59 0.45
N LEU A 277 -28.34 32.73 -0.75
CA LEU A 277 -27.27 31.88 -1.28
C LEU A 277 -25.89 32.16 -0.65
N ALA A 278 -25.62 33.42 -0.28
CA ALA A 278 -24.38 33.85 0.37
C ALA A 278 -24.30 33.46 1.87
N LEU A 279 -24.69 32.24 2.22
CA LEU A 279 -24.42 31.67 3.52
C LEU A 279 -22.89 31.48 3.64
N PRO A 280 -22.18 32.19 4.54
CA PRO A 280 -20.74 32.07 4.65
C PRO A 280 -20.36 30.67 5.14
N ARG A 281 -19.33 30.09 4.55
CA ARG A 281 -18.74 28.84 5.03
C ARG A 281 -17.93 29.08 6.30
N THR A 282 -17.65 28.02 7.04
CA THR A 282 -16.75 28.10 8.20
C THR A 282 -15.33 27.79 7.73
N ASP A 283 -14.37 28.62 8.15
CA ASP A 283 -12.95 28.37 7.92
C ASP A 283 -12.45 27.23 8.82
N SER A 284 -11.16 26.88 8.69
CA SER A 284 -10.53 25.84 9.53
C SER A 284 -10.55 26.14 11.04
N MET A 285 -10.86 27.37 11.45
CA MET A 285 -11.02 27.80 12.84
C MET A 285 -12.50 27.90 13.27
N GLY A 286 -13.44 27.50 12.40
CA GLY A 286 -14.88 27.59 12.64
C GLY A 286 -15.44 29.02 12.50
N GLN A 287 -14.68 29.97 11.94
CA GLN A 287 -15.13 31.34 11.73
C GLN A 287 -15.81 31.50 10.37
N PRO A 288 -16.89 32.29 10.25
CA PRO A 288 -17.52 32.55 8.95
C PRO A 288 -16.56 33.26 7.98
N ASP A 289 -16.36 32.71 6.78
CA ASP A 289 -15.69 33.35 5.66
C ASP A 289 -16.73 34.00 4.74
N ALA A 290 -16.72 35.32 4.69
CA ALA A 290 -17.69 36.11 3.91
C ALA A 290 -17.43 36.05 2.40
N ASP A 291 -16.21 35.70 1.98
CA ASP A 291 -15.81 35.65 0.58
C ASP A 291 -15.99 34.25 -0.05
N ASP A 292 -16.34 33.23 0.76
CA ASP A 292 -16.57 31.85 0.32
C ASP A 292 -18.00 31.39 0.68
N PRO A 293 -19.00 31.64 -0.20
CA PRO A 293 -20.38 31.26 0.06
C PRO A 293 -20.60 29.75 -0.11
N VAL A 294 -21.52 29.21 0.68
CA VAL A 294 -22.00 27.82 0.62
C VAL A 294 -22.66 27.51 -0.72
N ALA A 295 -23.36 28.47 -1.32
CA ALA A 295 -24.01 28.28 -2.62
C ALA A 295 -23.67 29.39 -3.62
N VAL A 296 -23.22 28.98 -4.80
CA VAL A 296 -22.92 29.86 -5.93
C VAL A 296 -23.95 29.60 -7.04
N PRO A 297 -24.79 30.58 -7.41
CA PRO A 297 -25.77 30.37 -8.47
C PRO A 297 -25.08 30.20 -9.83
N VAL A 298 -25.44 29.14 -10.54
CA VAL A 298 -25.02 28.84 -11.92
C VAL A 298 -26.07 29.31 -12.91
N GLY A 299 -27.36 29.18 -12.55
CA GLY A 299 -28.48 29.61 -13.38
C GLY A 299 -29.65 30.10 -12.53
N THR A 300 -30.41 31.06 -13.04
CA THR A 300 -31.63 31.54 -12.39
C THR A 300 -32.70 31.79 -13.45
N GLU A 301 -33.83 31.12 -13.29
CA GLU A 301 -35.03 31.32 -14.10
C GLU A 301 -36.12 31.91 -13.22
N ARG A 302 -36.78 32.97 -13.72
CA ARG A 302 -37.82 33.67 -12.97
C ARG A 302 -39.09 33.78 -13.80
N SER A 303 -40.20 33.46 -13.15
CA SER A 303 -41.55 33.73 -13.63
C SER A 303 -42.33 34.57 -12.61
N ARG A 304 -43.59 34.89 -12.90
CA ARG A 304 -44.46 35.63 -11.97
C ARG A 304 -44.84 34.83 -10.73
N THR A 305 -44.66 33.52 -10.74
CA THR A 305 -45.18 32.61 -9.72
C THR A 305 -44.12 31.70 -9.14
N GLU A 306 -42.95 31.68 -9.76
CA GLU A 306 -41.91 30.70 -9.46
C GLU A 306 -40.54 31.27 -9.78
N VAL A 307 -39.57 30.98 -8.92
CA VAL A 307 -38.15 31.23 -9.15
C VAL A 307 -37.42 29.91 -9.02
N THR A 308 -36.66 29.54 -10.04
CA THR A 308 -35.82 28.34 -10.05
C THR A 308 -34.37 28.78 -10.09
N VAL A 309 -33.55 28.24 -9.18
CA VAL A 309 -32.13 28.55 -9.09
C VAL A 309 -31.36 27.25 -9.09
N VAL A 310 -30.48 27.10 -10.06
CA VAL A 310 -29.47 26.04 -10.06
C VAL A 310 -28.22 26.62 -9.44
N ALA A 311 -27.72 26.01 -8.37
CA ALA A 311 -26.53 26.45 -7.67
C ALA A 311 -25.55 25.29 -7.44
N GLU A 312 -24.28 25.63 -7.54
CA GLU A 312 -23.20 24.84 -6.95
C GLU A 312 -23.27 25.03 -5.44
N VAL A 313 -23.35 23.93 -4.70
CA VAL A 313 -23.40 23.89 -3.24
C VAL A 313 -22.15 23.21 -2.72
N ARG A 314 -21.54 23.82 -1.71
CA ARG A 314 -20.37 23.32 -0.98
C ARG A 314 -20.76 23.00 0.46
N PRO A 315 -20.06 22.07 1.14
CA PRO A 315 -20.28 21.83 2.56
C PRO A 315 -19.92 23.08 3.37
N LEU A 316 -20.66 23.27 4.44
CA LEU A 316 -20.39 24.29 5.46
C LEU A 316 -18.96 24.20 6.01
N ASP A 317 -18.48 22.98 6.31
CA ASP A 317 -17.25 22.77 7.10
C ASP A 317 -16.08 22.14 6.32
N HIS A 318 -16.24 21.79 5.03
CA HIS A 318 -15.24 21.01 4.26
C HIS A 318 -14.95 21.60 2.87
N ALA A 319 -13.71 22.05 2.65
CA ALA A 319 -13.27 22.89 1.53
C ALA A 319 -13.47 22.32 0.11
N TRP A 320 -13.52 21.00 -0.07
CA TRP A 320 -13.25 20.36 -1.38
C TRP A 320 -14.40 19.60 -2.02
N LEU A 321 -15.60 19.63 -1.43
CA LEU A 321 -16.76 18.94 -1.99
C LEU A 321 -17.69 19.95 -2.66
N GLU A 322 -18.20 19.58 -3.83
CA GLU A 322 -19.12 20.39 -4.61
C GLU A 322 -20.23 19.48 -5.14
N GLY A 323 -21.47 19.97 -5.12
CA GLY A 323 -22.62 19.29 -5.69
C GLY A 323 -23.63 20.28 -6.20
N CYS A 324 -24.41 19.88 -7.21
CA CYS A 324 -25.41 20.75 -7.82
C CYS A 324 -26.78 20.51 -7.20
N TYR A 325 -27.46 21.62 -6.89
CA TYR A 325 -28.83 21.62 -6.39
C TYR A 325 -29.69 22.59 -7.20
N GLU A 326 -30.93 22.18 -7.43
CA GLU A 326 -32.00 23.04 -7.91
C GLU A 326 -32.88 23.44 -6.72
N PHE A 327 -33.03 24.75 -6.52
CA PHE A 327 -33.94 25.36 -5.57
C PHE A 327 -35.12 25.96 -6.32
N ARG A 328 -36.33 25.54 -5.99
CA ARG A 328 -37.56 26.01 -6.63
C ARG A 328 -38.44 26.68 -5.59
N ALA A 329 -38.62 27.99 -5.72
CA ALA A 329 -39.46 28.81 -4.87
C ALA A 329 -40.82 29.06 -5.53
N ASP A 330 -41.89 28.49 -4.98
CA ASP A 330 -43.28 28.78 -5.38
C ASP A 330 -43.77 30.01 -4.61
N LEU A 331 -43.83 31.15 -5.30
CA LEU A 331 -44.18 32.45 -4.71
C LEU A 331 -45.65 32.53 -4.30
N ARG A 332 -46.52 31.67 -4.85
CA ARG A 332 -47.95 31.66 -4.49
C ARG A 332 -48.20 30.86 -3.23
N LYS A 333 -47.49 29.74 -3.07
CA LYS A 333 -47.59 28.88 -1.89
C LYS A 333 -46.66 29.31 -0.76
N GLN A 334 -45.77 30.24 -1.04
CA GLN A 334 -44.72 30.68 -0.13
C GLN A 334 -43.88 29.50 0.39
N SER A 335 -43.40 28.67 -0.53
CA SER A 335 -42.66 27.46 -0.19
C SER A 335 -41.47 27.27 -1.12
N VAL A 336 -40.37 26.78 -0.57
CA VAL A 336 -39.19 26.36 -1.35
C VAL A 336 -39.06 24.84 -1.32
N THR A 337 -38.59 24.26 -2.42
CA THR A 337 -38.18 22.85 -2.49
C THR A 337 -36.76 22.76 -3.04
N ARG A 338 -35.95 21.85 -2.49
CA ARG A 338 -34.62 21.51 -3.03
C ARG A 338 -34.61 20.15 -3.75
N ARG A 339 -33.74 20.02 -4.75
CA ARG A 339 -33.44 18.74 -5.41
C ARG A 339 -31.97 18.67 -5.80
N ALA A 340 -31.28 17.58 -5.45
CA ALA A 340 -29.95 17.29 -5.95
C ALA A 340 -30.00 16.94 -7.45
N THR A 341 -29.10 17.52 -8.24
CA THR A 341 -28.97 17.29 -9.69
C THR A 341 -27.64 16.64 -10.08
N GLY A 342 -26.84 16.20 -9.10
CA GLY A 342 -25.55 15.56 -9.33
C GLY A 342 -24.43 16.59 -9.52
N THR A 343 -23.68 16.47 -10.61
CA THR A 343 -22.54 17.37 -10.94
C THR A 343 -22.74 18.14 -12.24
N GLU A 344 -23.92 18.07 -12.86
CA GLU A 344 -24.18 18.61 -14.20
C GLU A 344 -23.93 20.13 -14.31
N CYS A 345 -24.21 20.89 -13.26
CA CYS A 345 -23.99 22.34 -13.23
C CYS A 345 -22.50 22.74 -13.12
N LEU A 346 -21.61 21.84 -12.67
CA LEU A 346 -20.18 22.11 -12.55
C LEU A 346 -19.50 22.23 -13.91
N TYR A 347 -20.07 21.63 -14.95
CA TYR A 347 -19.51 21.62 -16.31
C TYR A 347 -20.02 22.77 -17.19
N GLN A 348 -20.99 23.57 -16.73
CA GLN A 348 -21.56 24.67 -17.52
C GLN A 348 -20.78 25.98 -17.41
N ASN A 349 -19.84 26.07 -16.48
CA ASN A 349 -18.99 27.26 -16.23
C ASN A 349 -17.55 27.12 -16.76
N GLN A 350 -17.23 26.03 -17.48
CA GLN A 350 -15.98 25.89 -18.25
C GLN A 350 -16.22 26.32 -19.69
#